data_AF-A0AAV1TL29-F1
#
_entry.id   AF-A0AAV1TL29-F1
#
_cell.length_a   1.000
_cell.length_b   1.000
_cell.length_c   1.000
_cell.angle_alpha   90.00
_cell.angle_beta   90.00
_cell.angle_gamma   90.00
#
_symmetry.space_group_name_H-M   'P 1'
#
loop_
_entity.id
_entity.type
_entity.pdbx_description
1 polymer ?
#
loop_
_entity_poly.entity_id
_entity_poly.type
_entity_poly.pdbx_seq_one_letter_code
_entity_poly.pdbx_strand_id
1 'polypeptide(L)'
;MEERMDTDDWPDLWQALGVEWPVTASTPYPLVYGNPEAWLKTAQVEPELLLHHVRRFVFPGELLASLGDHVLGMWTAQWRQACLLSGLLEYRRRVQDSIQSLWLDQWIVRTQQRLPSSQLAPLIDNTDDWVKLREVDYATDDILRLCDPHRRIRLSYHLLCAVLFDAEIFALTGDGEKPLEPPEQLRGHLRLLRNNSHYKEVYYADGGSKVDWRKLVCFFNTALAPAEQQFLLEY
;
A
#
# COMPACT_ATOMS: atom_id res chain seq x y z
N MET A 1 -28.13 1.01 -23.40
CA MET A 1 -28.87 0.62 -22.19
C MET A 1 -27.78 0.22 -21.21
N GLU A 2 -27.17 1.23 -20.58
CA GLU A 2 -26.21 1.01 -19.50
C GLU A 2 -27.06 0.60 -18.29
N GLU A 3 -27.08 -0.70 -17.99
CA GLU A 3 -27.51 -1.13 -16.67
C GLU A 3 -26.60 -0.41 -15.67
N ARG A 4 -27.20 0.49 -14.87
CA ARG A 4 -26.59 0.93 -13.61
C ARG A 4 -26.31 -0.36 -12.83
N MET A 5 -25.06 -0.82 -12.87
CA MET A 5 -24.58 -1.89 -12.01
C MET A 5 -24.91 -1.47 -10.58
N ASP A 6 -25.83 -2.19 -9.96
CA ASP A 6 -26.24 -1.90 -8.60
C ASP A 6 -25.03 -2.16 -7.71
N THR A 7 -24.68 -1.18 -6.88
CA THR A 7 -23.47 -1.25 -6.05
C THR A 7 -23.52 -2.40 -5.06
N ASP A 8 -24.68 -3.03 -4.85
CA ASP A 8 -24.87 -4.12 -3.89
C ASP A 8 -24.43 -5.50 -4.41
N ASP A 9 -24.30 -5.69 -5.72
CA ASP A 9 -23.90 -6.98 -6.35
C ASP A 9 -22.38 -7.11 -6.57
N TRP A 10 -21.60 -6.14 -6.07
CA TRP A 10 -20.13 -6.18 -6.17
C TRP A 10 -19.49 -7.49 -5.67
N PRO A 11 -19.99 -8.18 -4.62
CA PRO A 11 -19.40 -9.43 -4.18
C PRO A 11 -19.46 -10.48 -5.29
N ASP A 12 -20.62 -10.66 -5.94
CA ASP A 12 -20.80 -11.65 -7.01
C ASP A 12 -19.88 -11.36 -8.19
N LEU A 13 -19.67 -10.08 -8.51
CA LEU A 13 -18.70 -9.65 -9.53
C LEU A 13 -17.26 -9.99 -9.16
N TRP A 14 -16.88 -9.88 -7.88
CA TRP A 14 -15.58 -10.38 -7.42
C TRP A 14 -15.51 -11.91 -7.58
N GLN A 15 -16.55 -12.66 -7.19
CA GLN A 15 -16.56 -14.11 -7.38
C GLN A 15 -16.43 -14.50 -8.86
N ALA A 16 -17.07 -13.77 -9.77
CA ALA A 16 -16.99 -14.01 -11.21
C ALA A 16 -15.56 -13.85 -11.74
N LEU A 17 -14.76 -12.90 -11.21
CA LEU A 17 -13.35 -12.76 -11.57
C LEU A 17 -12.47 -13.95 -11.15
N GLY A 18 -12.97 -14.81 -10.24
CA GLY A 18 -12.27 -16.01 -9.82
C GLY A 18 -11.96 -16.99 -10.95
N VAL A 19 -12.68 -16.92 -12.09
CA VAL A 19 -12.38 -17.73 -13.28
C VAL A 19 -11.05 -17.36 -13.93
N GLU A 20 -10.57 -16.14 -13.72
CA GLU A 20 -9.25 -15.68 -14.21
C GLU A 20 -8.11 -16.09 -13.25
N TRP A 21 -8.43 -16.64 -12.07
CA TRP A 21 -7.41 -17.02 -11.09
C TRP A 21 -6.55 -18.17 -11.64
N PRO A 22 -5.21 -18.03 -11.68
CA PRO A 22 -4.36 -19.02 -12.34
C PRO A 22 -4.46 -20.40 -11.69
N VAL A 23 -4.54 -21.45 -12.51
CA VAL A 23 -4.49 -22.85 -12.03
C VAL A 23 -3.16 -23.20 -11.35
N THR A 24 -2.11 -22.40 -11.61
CA THR A 24 -0.79 -22.53 -11.00
C THR A 24 -0.69 -21.85 -9.64
N ALA A 25 -1.72 -21.11 -9.19
CA ALA A 25 -1.71 -20.46 -7.90
C ALA A 25 -1.70 -21.48 -6.76
N SER A 26 -0.90 -21.19 -5.73
CA SER A 26 -0.73 -22.07 -4.57
C SER A 26 -1.89 -21.97 -3.57
N THR A 27 -2.77 -20.98 -3.75
CA THR A 27 -3.92 -20.72 -2.90
C THR A 27 -5.19 -20.60 -3.75
N PRO A 28 -6.36 -21.02 -3.22
CA PRO A 28 -7.63 -20.79 -3.90
C PRO A 28 -7.93 -19.29 -3.99
N TYR A 29 -8.76 -18.92 -4.96
CA TYR A 29 -9.25 -17.55 -5.08
C TYR A 29 -10.02 -17.14 -3.81
N PRO A 30 -9.68 -16.00 -3.18
CA PRO A 30 -10.31 -15.61 -1.92
C PRO A 30 -11.71 -15.03 -2.17
N LEU A 31 -12.71 -15.58 -1.48
CA LEU A 31 -14.11 -15.16 -1.61
C LEU A 31 -14.44 -14.04 -0.59
N VAL A 32 -15.31 -13.10 -0.96
CA VAL A 32 -15.70 -11.97 -0.08
C VAL A 32 -16.31 -12.47 1.23
N TYR A 33 -17.28 -13.39 1.13
CA TYR A 33 -17.95 -14.02 2.28
C TYR A 33 -17.28 -15.32 2.73
N GLY A 34 -16.02 -15.55 2.32
CA GLY A 34 -15.26 -16.73 2.67
C GLY A 34 -14.61 -16.65 4.06
N ASN A 35 -13.80 -17.67 4.38
CA ASN A 35 -13.00 -17.67 5.60
C ASN A 35 -11.92 -16.55 5.53
N PRO A 36 -11.82 -15.65 6.53
CA PRO A 36 -10.75 -14.65 6.62
C PRO A 36 -9.33 -15.22 6.52
N GLU A 37 -9.11 -16.47 6.94
CA GLU A 37 -7.81 -17.14 6.80
C GLU A 37 -7.43 -17.38 5.34
N ALA A 38 -8.40 -17.56 4.44
CA ALA A 38 -8.13 -17.68 3.01
C ALA A 38 -7.52 -16.38 2.48
N TRP A 39 -8.11 -15.23 2.85
CA TRP A 39 -7.56 -13.91 2.52
C TRP A 39 -6.15 -13.72 3.07
N LEU A 40 -5.89 -14.07 4.33
CA LEU A 40 -4.56 -13.98 4.92
C LEU A 40 -3.55 -14.84 4.18
N LYS A 41 -3.90 -16.08 3.85
CA LYS A 41 -3.04 -17.02 3.16
C LYS A 41 -2.75 -16.55 1.73
N THR A 42 -3.75 -16.11 0.98
CA THR A 42 -3.57 -15.59 -0.37
C THR A 42 -2.72 -14.31 -0.36
N ALA A 43 -3.00 -13.36 0.54
CA ALA A 43 -2.20 -12.15 0.69
C ALA A 43 -0.74 -12.44 1.06
N GLN A 44 -0.48 -13.54 1.77
CA GLN A 44 0.87 -13.97 2.13
C GLN A 44 1.61 -14.66 0.97
N VAL A 45 0.93 -15.53 0.23
CA VAL A 45 1.56 -16.44 -0.75
C VAL A 45 1.52 -15.88 -2.16
N GLU A 46 0.45 -15.19 -2.53
CA GLU A 46 0.16 -14.70 -3.88
C GLU A 46 -0.12 -13.17 -3.91
N PRO A 47 0.69 -12.31 -3.25
CA PRO A 47 0.39 -10.88 -3.11
C PRO A 47 0.29 -10.14 -4.45
N GLU A 48 1.10 -10.52 -5.44
CA GLU A 48 1.12 -9.89 -6.77
C GLU A 48 -0.04 -10.35 -7.66
N LEU A 49 -0.43 -11.63 -7.58
CA LEU A 49 -1.64 -12.11 -8.27
C LEU A 49 -2.90 -11.46 -7.68
N LEU A 50 -2.94 -11.33 -6.36
CA LEU A 50 -4.04 -10.63 -5.69
C LEU A 50 -4.10 -9.17 -6.13
N LEU A 51 -2.95 -8.48 -6.20
CA LEU A 51 -2.84 -7.11 -6.69
C LEU A 51 -3.36 -6.98 -8.13
N HIS A 52 -2.99 -7.92 -9.01
CA HIS A 52 -3.45 -7.96 -10.39
C HIS A 52 -4.98 -8.03 -10.49
N HIS A 53 -5.60 -8.93 -9.72
CA HIS A 53 -7.05 -9.07 -9.72
C HIS A 53 -7.76 -7.84 -9.14
N VAL A 54 -7.25 -7.26 -8.05
CA VAL A 54 -7.87 -6.04 -7.47
C VAL A 54 -7.79 -4.86 -8.43
N ARG A 55 -6.69 -4.69 -9.17
CA ARG A 55 -6.58 -3.62 -10.19
C ARG A 55 -7.55 -3.77 -11.35
N ARG A 56 -7.95 -5.01 -11.68
CA ARG A 56 -8.92 -5.30 -12.74
C ARG A 56 -10.36 -5.27 -12.26
N PHE A 57 -10.56 -5.29 -10.94
CA PHE A 57 -11.88 -5.30 -10.37
C PHE A 57 -12.53 -3.91 -10.49
N VAL A 58 -13.80 -3.91 -10.84
CA VAL A 58 -14.59 -2.68 -11.07
C VAL A 58 -14.94 -1.93 -9.78
N PHE A 59 -14.88 -2.60 -8.62
CA PHE A 59 -15.18 -2.00 -7.31
C PHE A 59 -14.05 -2.21 -6.28
N PRO A 60 -12.81 -1.76 -6.55
CA PRO A 60 -11.68 -2.00 -5.67
C PRO A 60 -11.87 -1.31 -4.30
N GLY A 61 -12.60 -0.20 -4.26
CA GLY A 61 -12.91 0.51 -3.02
C GLY A 61 -13.82 -0.28 -2.08
N GLU A 62 -14.84 -0.96 -2.62
CA GLU A 62 -15.73 -1.85 -1.85
C GLU A 62 -14.96 -3.03 -1.27
N LEU A 63 -14.16 -3.69 -2.12
CA LEU A 63 -13.36 -4.83 -1.71
C LEU A 63 -12.38 -4.45 -0.59
N LEU A 64 -11.59 -3.38 -0.76
CA LEU A 64 -10.64 -2.95 0.28
C LEU A 64 -11.33 -2.54 1.57
N ALA A 65 -12.52 -1.93 1.48
CA ALA A 65 -13.31 -1.56 2.66
C ALA A 65 -13.84 -2.79 3.43
N SER A 66 -14.08 -3.92 2.75
CA SER A 66 -14.50 -5.16 3.40
C SER A 66 -13.36 -5.93 4.06
N LEU A 67 -12.10 -5.65 3.70
CA LEU A 67 -10.94 -6.34 4.27
C LEU A 67 -10.54 -5.76 5.64
N GLY A 68 -10.21 -6.66 6.57
CA GLY A 68 -9.69 -6.30 7.89
C GLY A 68 -8.21 -5.94 7.87
N ASP A 69 -7.78 -5.10 8.82
CA ASP A 69 -6.41 -4.60 8.96
C ASP A 69 -5.34 -5.71 9.02
N HIS A 70 -5.71 -6.89 9.53
CA HIS A 70 -4.83 -8.06 9.54
C HIS A 70 -4.47 -8.53 8.13
N VAL A 71 -5.44 -8.57 7.22
CA VAL A 71 -5.23 -8.96 5.81
C VAL A 71 -4.33 -7.93 5.13
N LEU A 72 -4.67 -6.65 5.29
CA LEU A 72 -3.92 -5.54 4.67
C LEU A 72 -2.49 -5.46 5.22
N GLY A 73 -2.30 -5.70 6.52
CA GLY A 73 -1.01 -5.77 7.18
C GLY A 73 -0.14 -6.94 6.69
N MET A 74 -0.75 -8.10 6.43
CA MET A 74 -0.07 -9.27 5.87
C MET A 74 0.30 -9.07 4.41
N TRP A 75 -0.62 -8.55 3.60
CA TRP A 75 -0.42 -8.32 2.17
C TRP A 75 0.77 -7.39 1.92
N THR A 76 0.88 -6.34 2.71
CA THR A 76 1.91 -5.30 2.56
C THR A 76 3.23 -5.63 3.24
N ALA A 77 3.38 -6.79 3.89
CA ALA A 77 4.53 -7.07 4.76
C ALA A 77 5.89 -6.95 4.04
N GLN A 78 6.01 -7.52 2.84
CA GLN A 78 7.25 -7.45 2.05
C GLN A 78 7.51 -6.02 1.53
N TRP A 79 6.46 -5.31 1.11
CA TRP A 79 6.58 -3.92 0.68
C TRP A 79 7.04 -3.00 1.83
N ARG A 80 6.58 -3.26 3.07
CA ARG A 80 7.05 -2.56 4.27
C ARG A 80 8.53 -2.82 4.55
N GLN A 81 8.98 -4.07 4.38
CA GLN A 81 10.41 -4.42 4.47
C GLN A 81 11.24 -3.69 3.42
N ALA A 82 10.77 -3.65 2.16
CA ALA A 82 11.44 -2.93 1.08
C ALA A 82 11.56 -1.42 1.38
N CYS A 83 10.51 -0.82 1.95
CA CYS A 83 10.51 0.59 2.36
C CYS A 83 11.53 0.86 3.47
N LEU A 84 11.56 0.02 4.51
CA LEU A 84 12.55 0.14 5.58
C LEU A 84 13.97 0.03 5.01
N LEU A 85 14.22 -0.97 4.18
CA LEU A 85 15.53 -1.18 3.56
C LEU A 85 15.94 0.03 2.71
N SER A 86 15.05 0.56 1.87
CA SER A 86 15.32 1.75 1.05
C SER A 86 15.67 2.96 1.92
N GLY A 87 14.91 3.20 3.00
CA GLY A 87 15.18 4.28 3.93
C GLY A 87 16.51 4.12 4.68
N LEU A 88 16.82 2.91 5.14
CA LEU A 88 18.09 2.63 5.84
C LEU A 88 19.29 2.83 4.92
N LEU A 89 19.21 2.39 3.66
CA LEU A 89 20.26 2.61 2.66
C LEU A 89 20.49 4.10 2.40
N GLU A 90 19.43 4.89 2.24
CA GLU A 90 19.56 6.33 2.02
C GLU A 90 20.08 7.07 3.26
N TYR A 91 19.69 6.64 4.47
CA TYR A 91 20.27 7.16 5.70
C TYR A 91 21.76 6.83 5.78
N ARG A 92 22.13 5.58 5.55
CA ARG A 92 23.51 5.10 5.57
C ARG A 92 24.42 5.86 4.60
N ARG A 93 23.89 6.27 3.45
CA ARG A 93 24.61 7.04 2.42
C ARG A 93 24.98 8.46 2.89
N ARG A 94 24.23 9.02 3.84
CA ARG A 94 24.39 10.39 4.35
C ARG A 94 25.24 10.45 5.63
N VAL A 95 25.29 9.38 6.40
CA VAL A 95 26.03 9.31 7.68
C VAL A 95 27.53 9.13 7.44
N GLN A 96 28.32 9.93 8.16
CA GLN A 96 29.78 9.82 8.20
C GLN A 96 30.31 9.25 9.53
N ASP A 97 29.50 9.30 10.60
CA ASP A 97 29.85 8.74 11.89
C ASP A 97 30.05 7.23 11.80
N SER A 98 31.17 6.72 12.31
CA SER A 98 31.57 5.32 12.16
C SER A 98 30.70 4.37 12.98
N ILE A 99 30.25 4.81 14.16
CA ILE A 99 29.40 4.01 15.06
C ILE A 99 28.00 3.87 14.46
N GLN A 100 27.40 4.98 14.03
CA GLN A 100 26.10 4.98 13.36
C GLN A 100 26.15 4.20 12.04
N SER A 101 27.23 4.36 11.26
CA SER A 101 27.43 3.59 10.02
C SER A 101 27.43 2.09 10.27
N LEU A 102 28.20 1.62 11.27
CA LEU A 102 28.27 0.20 11.62
C LEU A 102 26.91 -0.34 12.07
N TRP A 103 26.19 0.42 12.89
CA TRP A 103 24.84 0.06 13.32
C TRP A 103 23.87 -0.09 12.14
N LEU A 104 23.86 0.89 11.22
CA LEU A 104 23.03 0.86 10.03
C LEU A 104 23.40 -0.31 9.11
N ASP A 105 24.70 -0.57 8.89
CA ASP A 105 25.18 -1.69 8.07
C ASP A 105 24.69 -3.03 8.63
N GLN A 106 24.74 -3.22 9.95
CA GLN A 106 24.20 -4.42 10.60
C GLN A 106 22.69 -4.54 10.45
N TRP A 107 21.95 -3.44 10.56
CA TRP A 107 20.49 -3.47 10.40
C TRP A 107 20.10 -3.76 8.96
N ILE A 108 20.75 -3.12 7.98
CA ILE A 108 20.56 -3.37 6.55
C ILE A 108 20.73 -4.86 6.23
N VAL A 109 21.82 -5.49 6.71
CA VAL A 109 22.07 -6.93 6.49
C VAL A 109 20.93 -7.80 7.05
N ARG A 110 20.40 -7.47 8.23
CA ARG A 110 19.24 -8.19 8.80
C ARG A 110 17.99 -7.97 7.94
N THR A 111 17.71 -6.73 7.54
CA THR A 111 16.52 -6.37 6.77
C THR A 111 16.55 -6.90 5.33
N GLN A 112 17.72 -7.16 4.75
CA GLN A 112 17.85 -7.75 3.41
C GLN A 112 17.45 -9.23 3.33
N GLN A 113 17.30 -9.92 4.46
CA GLN A 113 16.95 -11.33 4.46
C GLN A 113 15.56 -11.54 3.85
N ARG A 114 15.49 -12.29 2.76
CA ARG A 114 14.22 -12.70 2.13
C ARG A 114 13.58 -13.79 2.98
N LEU A 115 12.56 -13.40 3.74
CA LEU A 115 11.82 -14.31 4.60
C LEU A 115 10.33 -14.26 4.29
N PRO A 116 9.58 -15.33 4.58
CA PRO A 116 8.13 -15.30 4.49
C PRO A 116 7.54 -14.17 5.35
N SER A 117 6.46 -13.55 4.88
CA SER A 117 5.81 -12.42 5.55
C SER A 117 5.50 -12.66 7.03
N SER A 118 5.15 -13.90 7.40
CA SER A 118 4.87 -14.29 8.79
C SER A 118 6.08 -14.23 9.73
N GLN A 119 7.30 -14.22 9.19
CA GLN A 119 8.55 -14.21 9.95
C GLN A 119 9.24 -12.84 9.95
N LEU A 120 8.71 -11.86 9.22
CA LEU A 120 9.33 -10.55 9.08
C LEU A 120 9.18 -9.67 10.33
N ALA A 121 8.03 -9.73 11.01
CA ALA A 121 7.75 -8.82 12.13
C ALA A 121 8.80 -8.88 13.25
N PRO A 122 9.20 -10.05 13.78
CA PRO A 122 10.20 -10.12 14.85
C PRO A 122 11.60 -9.60 14.47
N LEU A 123 11.94 -9.61 13.17
CA LEU A 123 13.25 -9.17 12.68
C LEU A 123 13.31 -7.68 12.39
N ILE A 124 12.15 -7.11 12.07
CA ILE A 124 12.00 -5.68 11.80
C ILE A 124 11.72 -4.92 13.10
N ASP A 125 10.99 -5.51 14.04
CA ASP A 125 10.51 -4.85 15.27
C ASP A 125 11.55 -4.92 16.42
N ASN A 126 12.84 -4.67 16.14
CA ASN A 126 13.86 -4.58 17.18
C ASN A 126 13.77 -3.25 17.94
N THR A 127 13.37 -3.30 19.21
CA THR A 127 13.22 -2.13 20.08
C THR A 127 14.44 -1.21 20.08
N ASP A 128 15.65 -1.74 20.18
CA ASP A 128 16.87 -0.91 20.32
C ASP A 128 17.16 -0.11 19.05
N ASP A 129 16.95 -0.71 17.89
CA ASP A 129 17.14 -0.06 16.59
C ASP A 129 16.13 1.08 16.40
N TRP A 130 14.87 0.85 16.76
CA TRP A 130 13.82 1.85 16.69
C TRP A 130 14.00 3.00 17.67
N VAL A 131 14.50 2.73 18.88
CA VAL A 131 14.84 3.78 19.85
C VAL A 131 15.91 4.71 19.26
N LYS A 132 17.01 4.14 18.76
CA LYS A 132 18.08 4.93 18.12
C LYS A 132 17.58 5.73 16.92
N LEU A 133 16.72 5.12 16.09
CA LEU A 133 16.18 5.81 14.92
C LEU A 133 15.26 6.98 15.29
N ARG A 134 14.50 6.86 16.39
CA ARG A 134 13.66 7.95 16.93
C ARG A 134 14.50 9.09 17.50
N GLU A 135 15.61 8.79 18.18
CA GLU A 135 16.52 9.81 18.73
C GLU A 135 17.11 10.73 17.65
N VAL A 136 17.29 10.21 16.44
CA VAL A 136 17.75 10.98 15.26
C VAL A 136 16.61 11.49 14.37
N ASP A 137 15.38 11.52 14.88
CA ASP A 137 14.15 11.91 14.16
C ASP A 137 14.04 11.24 12.78
N TYR A 138 14.29 9.92 12.73
CA TYR A 138 14.21 9.12 11.51
C TYR A 138 15.07 9.67 10.36
N ALA A 139 16.17 10.37 10.67
CA ALA A 139 17.03 11.04 9.70
C ALA A 139 16.28 11.98 8.74
N THR A 140 15.19 12.60 9.22
CA THR A 140 14.26 13.45 8.46
C THR A 140 13.58 12.76 7.26
N ASP A 141 13.61 11.42 7.22
CA ASP A 141 13.00 10.62 6.15
C ASP A 141 11.58 10.17 6.55
N ASP A 142 10.59 10.62 5.78
CA ASP A 142 9.18 10.30 6.04
C ASP A 142 8.83 8.82 5.80
N ILE A 143 9.56 8.10 4.94
CA ILE A 143 9.38 6.66 4.77
C ILE A 143 9.87 5.94 6.03
N LEU A 144 11.08 6.25 6.52
CA LEU A 144 11.58 5.66 7.76
C LEU A 144 10.64 5.94 8.93
N ARG A 145 10.12 7.16 9.01
CA ARG A 145 9.12 7.55 10.01
C ARG A 145 7.83 6.74 9.90
N LEU A 146 7.36 6.42 8.71
CA LEU A 146 6.18 5.57 8.50
C LEU A 146 6.46 4.09 8.78
N CYS A 147 7.70 3.63 8.60
CA CYS A 147 8.12 2.26 8.89
C CYS A 147 8.11 1.90 10.38
N ASP A 148 7.99 2.88 11.29
CA ASP A 148 7.90 2.63 12.73
C ASP A 148 6.81 1.59 13.06
N PRO A 149 7.07 0.58 13.91
CA PRO A 149 6.12 -0.49 14.21
C PRO A 149 4.78 0.01 14.75
N HIS A 150 4.75 1.14 15.47
CA HIS A 150 3.50 1.74 15.97
C HIS A 150 2.62 2.31 14.84
N ARG A 151 3.18 2.49 13.64
CA ARG A 151 2.50 3.00 12.45
C ARG A 151 2.28 1.92 11.40
N ARG A 152 2.49 0.65 11.74
CA ARG A 152 2.40 -0.48 10.83
C ARG A 152 1.19 -0.46 9.91
N ILE A 153 -0.01 -0.37 10.49
CA ILE A 153 -1.26 -0.41 9.71
C ILE A 153 -1.41 0.85 8.86
N ARG A 154 -1.02 2.01 9.40
CA ARG A 154 -1.00 3.26 8.63
C ARG A 154 -0.09 3.15 7.41
N LEU A 155 1.12 2.60 7.57
CA LEU A 155 2.01 2.35 6.43
C LEU A 155 1.39 1.34 5.44
N SER A 156 0.72 0.30 5.93
CA SER A 156 0.00 -0.65 5.07
C SER A 156 -1.06 0.05 4.20
N TYR A 157 -1.82 1.00 4.75
CA TYR A 157 -2.75 1.81 3.97
C TYR A 157 -2.05 2.69 2.94
N HIS A 158 -0.94 3.33 3.31
CA HIS A 158 -0.16 4.15 2.38
C HIS A 158 0.39 3.30 1.23
N LEU A 159 0.89 2.10 1.53
CA LEU A 159 1.46 1.19 0.53
C LEU A 159 0.39 0.62 -0.40
N LEU A 160 -0.73 0.14 0.12
CA LEU A 160 -1.81 -0.36 -0.72
C LEU A 160 -2.29 0.72 -1.68
N CYS A 161 -2.49 1.94 -1.19
CA CYS A 161 -2.85 3.06 -2.04
C CYS A 161 -1.78 3.36 -3.10
N ALA A 162 -0.52 3.47 -2.68
CA ALA A 162 0.60 3.78 -3.56
C ALA A 162 0.81 2.74 -4.67
N VAL A 163 0.65 1.45 -4.32
CA VAL A 163 0.86 0.33 -5.24
C VAL A 163 -0.38 0.15 -6.11
N LEU A 164 -1.60 0.07 -5.55
CA LEU A 164 -2.81 -0.19 -6.35
C LEU A 164 -3.07 0.91 -7.37
N PHE A 165 -2.99 2.17 -6.94
CA PHE A 165 -3.30 3.34 -7.76
C PHE A 165 -2.04 4.02 -8.31
N ASP A 166 -0.99 3.24 -8.59
CA ASP A 166 0.31 3.77 -9.02
C ASP A 166 0.22 4.55 -10.33
N ALA A 167 -0.65 4.12 -11.25
CA ALA A 167 -0.88 4.75 -12.54
C ALA A 167 -1.60 6.09 -12.38
N GLU A 168 -2.60 6.14 -11.53
CA GLU A 168 -3.39 7.33 -11.23
C GLU A 168 -2.56 8.36 -10.48
N ILE A 169 -1.80 7.92 -9.48
CA ILE A 169 -0.85 8.78 -8.75
C ILE A 169 0.22 9.32 -9.70
N PHE A 170 0.75 8.48 -10.60
CA PHE A 170 1.72 8.91 -11.59
C PHE A 170 1.13 9.95 -12.55
N ALA A 171 -0.10 9.73 -13.04
CA ALA A 171 -0.79 10.67 -13.92
C ALA A 171 -1.01 12.04 -13.26
N LEU A 172 -1.30 12.07 -11.96
CA LEU A 172 -1.52 13.31 -11.21
C LEU A 172 -0.23 14.00 -10.72
N THR A 173 0.89 13.29 -10.68
CA THR A 173 2.19 13.86 -10.26
C THR A 173 3.09 14.25 -11.42
N GLY A 174 2.94 13.62 -12.60
CA GLY A 174 3.53 14.10 -13.86
C GLY A 174 5.04 14.00 -14.00
N ASP A 175 5.74 13.35 -13.05
CA ASP A 175 7.20 13.40 -12.97
C ASP A 175 7.87 12.03 -13.16
N GLY A 176 8.72 11.95 -14.20
CA GLY A 176 9.76 10.94 -14.33
C GLY A 176 9.31 9.60 -14.95
N GLU A 177 10.09 8.55 -14.68
CA GLU A 177 9.74 7.18 -15.05
C GLU A 177 8.71 6.61 -14.07
N LYS A 178 7.80 5.75 -14.57
CA LYS A 178 6.82 5.09 -13.71
C LYS A 178 7.55 4.25 -12.67
N PRO A 179 7.32 4.45 -11.36
CA PRO A 179 8.00 3.69 -10.32
C PRO A 179 7.60 2.21 -10.42
N LEU A 180 8.60 1.33 -10.32
CA LEU A 180 8.39 -0.12 -10.41
C LEU A 180 8.34 -0.78 -9.04
N GLU A 181 8.90 -0.12 -8.02
CA GLU A 181 9.09 -0.70 -6.70
C GLU A 181 8.27 0.05 -5.62
N PRO A 182 7.77 -0.67 -4.60
CA PRO A 182 6.93 -0.09 -3.55
C PRO A 182 7.51 1.17 -2.84
N PRO A 183 8.81 1.28 -2.55
CA PRO A 183 9.36 2.50 -1.93
C PRO A 183 9.22 3.74 -2.83
N GLU A 184 9.37 3.58 -4.14
CA GLU A 184 9.27 4.69 -5.10
C GLU A 184 7.80 5.09 -5.32
N GLN A 185 6.92 4.10 -5.45
CA GLN A 185 5.47 4.30 -5.47
C GLN A 185 5.01 5.06 -4.22
N LEU A 186 5.51 4.67 -3.03
CA LEU A 186 5.22 5.37 -1.77
C LEU A 186 5.71 6.83 -1.79
N ARG A 187 6.90 7.12 -2.34
CA ARG A 187 7.36 8.51 -2.51
C ARG A 187 6.42 9.31 -3.43
N GLY A 188 5.94 8.71 -4.52
CA GLY A 188 4.94 9.29 -5.40
C GLY A 188 3.66 9.67 -4.65
N HIS A 189 3.10 8.71 -3.91
CA HIS A 189 1.92 8.91 -3.06
C HIS A 189 2.11 10.04 -2.03
N LEU A 190 3.24 10.03 -1.31
CA LEU A 190 3.52 11.06 -0.30
C LEU A 190 3.72 12.45 -0.91
N ARG A 191 4.28 12.55 -2.12
CA ARG A 191 4.35 13.82 -2.86
C ARG A 191 2.97 14.32 -3.25
N LEU A 192 2.10 13.46 -3.75
CA LEU A 192 0.72 13.83 -4.10
C LEU A 192 -0.04 14.32 -2.84
N LEU A 193 0.09 13.63 -1.71
CA LEU A 193 -0.50 14.06 -0.44
C LEU A 193 -0.02 15.43 0.05
N ARG A 194 1.23 15.81 -0.26
CA ARG A 194 1.76 17.14 0.09
C ARG A 194 1.25 18.24 -0.84
N ASN A 195 1.09 17.92 -2.12
CA ASN A 195 0.85 18.92 -3.17
C ASN A 195 -0.61 19.05 -3.59
N ASN A 196 -1.47 18.09 -3.26
CA ASN A 196 -2.89 18.10 -3.59
C ASN A 196 -3.74 18.06 -2.31
N SER A 197 -4.33 19.21 -1.95
CA SER A 197 -5.15 19.35 -0.74
C SER A 197 -6.39 18.48 -0.77
N HIS A 198 -7.06 18.37 -1.92
CA HIS A 198 -8.26 17.55 -2.06
C HIS A 198 -7.95 16.06 -1.88
N TYR A 199 -6.86 15.58 -2.48
CA TYR A 199 -6.39 14.20 -2.27
C TYR A 199 -6.07 13.93 -0.79
N LYS A 200 -5.41 14.87 -0.13
CA LYS A 200 -5.07 14.78 1.30
C LYS A 200 -6.33 14.72 2.18
N GLU A 201 -7.33 15.54 1.90
CA GLU A 201 -8.62 15.55 2.60
C GLU A 201 -9.36 14.22 2.43
N VAL A 202 -9.41 13.70 1.21
CA VAL A 202 -10.03 12.40 0.91
C VAL A 202 -9.29 11.27 1.62
N TYR A 203 -7.96 11.26 1.56
CA TYR A 203 -7.14 10.19 2.14
C TYR A 203 -7.21 10.16 3.68
N TYR A 204 -7.22 11.32 4.32
CA TYR A 204 -7.27 11.46 5.79
C TYR A 204 -8.67 11.79 6.32
N ALA A 205 -9.72 11.45 5.59
CA ALA A 205 -11.10 11.59 6.05
C ALA A 205 -11.30 10.97 7.45
N ASP A 206 -12.26 11.49 8.21
CA ASP A 206 -12.65 10.97 9.53
C ASP A 206 -11.49 10.88 10.56
N GLY A 207 -10.64 11.92 10.58
CA GLY A 207 -9.58 12.07 11.58
C GLY A 207 -8.32 11.24 11.30
N GLY A 208 -8.19 10.65 10.11
CA GLY A 208 -6.97 10.00 9.64
C GLY A 208 -6.63 8.67 10.32
N SER A 209 -7.62 8.03 10.97
CA SER A 209 -7.45 6.73 11.63
C SER A 209 -7.53 5.55 10.64
N LYS A 210 -8.35 5.68 9.59
CA LYS A 210 -8.51 4.70 8.51
C LYS A 210 -8.75 5.41 7.18
N VAL A 211 -8.37 4.77 6.08
CA VAL A 211 -8.65 5.26 4.72
C VAL A 211 -10.08 4.87 4.33
N ASP A 212 -10.86 5.85 3.87
CA ASP A 212 -12.12 5.60 3.18
C ASP A 212 -11.83 5.23 1.71
N TRP A 213 -11.68 3.93 1.46
CA TRP A 213 -11.31 3.40 0.15
C TRP A 213 -12.31 3.75 -0.95
N ARG A 214 -13.60 3.92 -0.60
CA ARG A 214 -14.65 4.29 -1.57
C ARG A 214 -14.46 5.73 -2.03
N LYS A 215 -14.28 6.66 -1.08
CA LYS A 215 -14.00 8.07 -1.41
C LYS A 215 -12.70 8.21 -2.18
N LEU A 216 -11.67 7.44 -1.83
CA LEU A 216 -10.38 7.46 -2.52
C LEU A 216 -10.49 7.04 -3.98
N VAL A 217 -11.21 5.95 -4.27
CA VAL A 217 -11.46 5.51 -5.65
C VAL A 217 -12.30 6.53 -6.41
N CYS A 218 -13.32 7.11 -5.78
CA CYS A 218 -14.12 8.19 -6.37
C CYS A 218 -13.28 9.41 -6.75
N PHE A 219 -12.33 9.79 -5.88
CA PHE A 219 -11.37 10.86 -6.17
C PHE A 219 -10.58 10.57 -7.44
N PHE A 220 -9.97 9.38 -7.57
CA PHE A 220 -9.16 9.06 -8.75
C PHE A 220 -10.00 9.02 -10.03
N ASN A 221 -11.20 8.43 -9.97
CA ASN A 221 -12.12 8.40 -11.10
C ASN A 221 -12.52 9.82 -11.55
N THR A 222 -12.75 10.73 -10.61
CA THR A 222 -13.17 12.12 -10.91
C THR A 222 -11.99 12.95 -11.42
N ALA A 223 -10.83 12.83 -10.77
CA ALA A 223 -9.63 13.60 -11.10
C ALA A 223 -9.06 13.24 -12.49
N LEU A 224 -9.32 12.02 -12.95
CA LEU A 224 -8.84 11.50 -14.24
C LEU A 224 -9.96 11.31 -15.28
N ALA A 225 -11.19 11.71 -14.94
CA ALA A 225 -12.30 11.68 -15.89
C ALA A 225 -11.95 12.55 -17.12
N PRO A 226 -12.23 12.07 -18.34
CA PRO A 226 -12.19 12.91 -19.54
C PRO A 226 -12.98 14.20 -19.33
N ALA A 227 -12.51 15.31 -19.88
CA ALA A 227 -13.13 16.64 -19.71
C ALA A 227 -14.64 16.69 -20.07
N GLU A 228 -15.13 15.76 -20.92
CA GLU A 228 -16.53 15.63 -21.29
C GLU A 228 -17.42 15.01 -20.18
N GLN A 229 -16.84 14.29 -19.22
CA GLN A 229 -17.56 13.66 -18.10
C GLN A 229 -17.58 14.50 -16.81
N GLN A 230 -16.70 15.49 -16.68
CA GLN A 230 -16.70 16.43 -15.53
C GLN A 230 -17.96 17.31 -15.51
N PHE A 231 -18.57 17.58 -16.67
CA PHE A 231 -19.83 18.35 -16.77
C PHE A 231 -21.10 17.59 -16.35
N LEU A 232 -21.03 16.27 -16.17
CA LEU A 232 -22.19 15.43 -15.84
C LEU A 232 -22.29 15.07 -14.35
N LEU A 233 -21.31 15.46 -13.53
CA LEU A 233 -21.30 15.22 -12.07
C LEU A 233 -21.64 16.48 -11.25
N GLU A 234 -21.92 17.61 -11.89
CA GLU A 234 -22.31 18.88 -11.25
C GLU A 234 -23.82 19.21 -11.38
N TYR A 235 -24.67 18.27 -11.79
CA TYR A 235 -26.13 18.44 -11.86
C TYR A 235 -26.91 17.31 -11.17
#